data_AF-A0A3B0YKB9-F1
#
_entry.id   AF-A0A3B0YKB9-F1
#
_cell.length_a   1.000
_cell.length_b   1.000
_cell.length_c   1.000
_cell.angle_alpha   90.00
_cell.angle_beta   90.00
_cell.angle_gamma   90.00
#
_symmetry.space_group_name_H-M   'P 1'
#
loop_
_entity.id
_entity.type
_entity.pdbx_description
1 polymer ?
#
loop_
_entity_poly.entity_id
_entity_poly.type
_entity_poly.pdbx_seq_one_letter_code
_entity_poly.pdbx_strand_id
1 'polypeptide(L)'
;MSLPKKGSRKIHVEGSDYLWLVRDNGDYYSIVIQKHDEGQLLYVCVSDWSCALTFPAPITPSLVERLVLESLDKGWLPTSVGKQPFKVAIDDSYFPETTEV
;
A
#
# COMPACT_ATOMS: atom_id res chain seq x y z
N MET A 1 8.44 4.91 13.64
CA MET A 1 9.14 3.86 12.85
C MET A 1 9.12 4.27 11.39
N SER A 2 10.22 4.08 10.66
CA SER A 2 10.33 4.42 9.23
C SER A 2 10.55 3.16 8.38
N LEU A 3 10.17 3.24 7.12
CA LEU A 3 10.32 2.19 6.14
C LEU A 3 11.81 2.08 5.74
N PRO A 4 12.41 0.88 5.72
CA PRO A 4 13.79 0.72 5.29
C PRO A 4 13.94 1.15 3.82
N LYS A 5 14.97 1.95 3.52
CA LYS A 5 15.28 2.39 2.15
C LYS A 5 15.77 1.24 1.25
N LYS A 6 16.26 0.15 1.84
CA LYS A 6 16.69 -1.05 1.12
C LYS A 6 15.51 -2.01 0.99
N GLY A 7 15.17 -2.37 -0.25
CA GLY A 7 14.04 -3.27 -0.57
C GLY A 7 12.70 -2.56 -0.76
N SER A 8 12.58 -1.29 -0.37
CA SER A 8 11.44 -0.45 -0.75
C SER A 8 11.59 0.09 -2.17
N ARG A 9 10.46 0.24 -2.84
CA ARG A 9 10.34 0.86 -4.16
C ARG A 9 9.90 2.31 -4.00
N LYS A 10 10.30 3.16 -4.95
CA LYS A 10 9.90 4.58 -4.99
C LYS A 10 8.72 4.76 -5.92
N ILE A 11 7.85 5.71 -5.60
CA ILE A 11 6.77 6.17 -6.47
C ILE A 11 6.54 7.66 -6.23
N HIS A 12 6.20 8.39 -7.29
CA HIS A 12 5.86 9.80 -7.24
C HIS A 12 4.35 9.95 -7.42
N VAL A 13 3.67 10.59 -6.47
CA VAL A 13 2.21 10.80 -6.49
C VAL A 13 1.93 12.25 -6.09
N GLU A 14 1.20 12.99 -6.94
CA GLU A 14 0.77 14.38 -6.66
C GLU A 14 1.92 15.30 -6.17
N GLY A 15 3.09 15.24 -6.81
CA GLY A 15 4.23 16.09 -6.45
C GLY A 15 5.00 15.65 -5.20
N SER A 16 4.64 14.51 -4.57
CA SER A 16 5.33 13.96 -3.42
C SER A 16 5.95 12.59 -3.71
N ASP A 17 7.15 12.36 -3.18
CA ASP A 17 7.83 11.07 -3.26
C ASP A 17 7.44 10.17 -2.10
N TYR A 18 7.10 8.92 -2.44
CA TYR A 18 6.73 7.88 -1.50
C TYR A 18 7.62 6.65 -1.67
N LEU A 19 7.81 5.94 -0.57
CA LEU A 19 8.42 4.62 -0.49
C LEU A 19 7.33 3.60 -0.19
N TRP A 20 7.35 2.49 -0.91
CA TRP A 20 6.43 1.39 -0.68
C TRP A 20 7.13 0.04 -0.65
N LEU A 21 6.57 -0.89 0.10
CA LEU A 21 7.08 -2.24 0.28
C LEU A 21 5.91 -3.21 0.43
N VAL A 22 5.99 -4.32 -0.29
CA VAL A 22 5.11 -5.47 -0.07
C VAL A 22 5.76 -6.37 0.96
N ARG A 23 4.98 -6.78 1.96
CA ARG A 23 5.39 -7.79 2.93
C ARG A 23 4.47 -8.99 2.83
N ASP A 24 5.08 -10.14 2.80
CA ASP A 24 4.44 -11.42 3.04
C ASP A 24 4.37 -11.65 4.56
N ASN A 25 3.16 -11.81 5.09
CA ASN A 25 2.94 -12.13 6.50
C ASN A 25 2.49 -13.59 6.71
N GLY A 26 2.60 -14.44 5.68
CA GLY A 26 2.16 -15.83 5.70
C GLY A 26 0.68 -15.99 5.35
N ASP A 27 -0.20 -15.41 6.17
CA ASP A 27 -1.67 -15.56 5.99
C ASP A 27 -2.26 -14.47 5.08
N TYR A 28 -1.53 -13.38 4.86
CA TYR A 28 -1.93 -12.25 4.04
C TYR A 28 -0.69 -11.46 3.60
N TYR A 29 -0.83 -10.65 2.56
CA TYR A 29 0.18 -9.66 2.25
C TYR A 29 -0.26 -8.27 2.68
N SER A 30 0.71 -7.46 3.05
CA SER A 30 0.51 -6.06 3.39
C SER A 30 1.37 -5.15 2.52
N ILE A 31 0.77 -4.08 2.01
CA ILE A 31 1.49 -3.01 1.34
C ILE A 31 1.72 -1.90 2.36
N VAL A 32 2.98 -1.59 2.63
CA VAL A 32 3.37 -0.52 3.54
C VAL A 32 3.86 0.64 2.70
N ILE A 33 3.32 1.83 2.91
CA ILE A 33 3.65 3.04 2.17
C ILE A 33 4.03 4.14 3.17
N GLN A 34 5.06 4.93 2.85
CA GLN A 34 5.49 6.08 3.63
C GLN A 34 5.95 7.20 2.70
N LYS A 35 5.80 8.46 3.09
CA LYS A 35 6.50 9.57 2.43
C LYS A 35 8.02 9.43 2.58
N HIS A 36 8.78 9.77 1.54
CA HIS A 36 10.23 9.54 1.47
C HIS A 36 11.05 10.26 2.56
N ASP A 37 10.70 11.51 2.86
CA ASP A 37 11.43 12.32 3.85
C ASP A 37 11.17 11.86 5.28
N GLU A 38 9.90 11.67 5.63
CA GLU A 38 9.40 11.06 6.88
C GLU A 38 7.88 11.19 6.91
N GLY A 39 7.19 10.39 7.73
CA GLY A 39 5.74 10.43 7.72
C GLY A 39 4.99 9.34 8.46
N GLN A 40 3.66 9.48 8.49
CA GLN A 40 2.77 8.43 8.95
C GLN A 40 2.84 7.24 7.98
N LEU A 41 2.96 6.03 8.52
CA LEU A 41 2.90 4.81 7.71
C LEU A 41 1.45 4.54 7.29
N LEU A 42 1.24 4.23 6.02
CA LEU A 42 0.02 3.63 5.50
C LEU A 42 0.23 2.12 5.39
N TYR A 43 -0.62 1.35 6.05
CA TYR A 43 -0.68 -0.10 5.96
C TYR A 43 -1.94 -0.51 5.23
N VAL A 44 -1.77 -1.14 4.09
CA VAL A 44 -2.86 -1.71 3.32
C VAL A 44 -2.82 -3.22 3.50
N CYS A 45 -3.85 -3.77 4.13
CA CYS A 45 -4.04 -5.21 4.28
C CYS A 45 -4.81 -5.72 3.06
N VAL A 46 -4.21 -6.65 2.33
CA VAL A 46 -4.89 -7.37 1.25
C VAL A 46 -5.29 -8.70 1.84
N SER A 47 -6.54 -8.78 2.30
CA SER A 47 -7.12 -10.01 2.83
C SER A 47 -8.13 -10.52 1.81
N ASP A 48 -7.79 -11.59 1.12
CA ASP A 48 -8.81 -12.40 0.49
C ASP A 48 -9.54 -13.18 1.60
N TRP A 49 -10.87 -13.11 1.63
CA TRP A 49 -11.66 -13.96 2.53
C TRP A 49 -11.59 -15.43 2.10
N SER A 50 -11.21 -15.67 0.85
CA SER A 50 -10.73 -16.93 0.33
C SER A 50 -9.26 -17.07 0.74
N CYS A 51 -8.95 -18.05 1.58
CA CYS A 51 -7.58 -18.40 1.96
C CYS A 51 -6.76 -18.98 0.79
N ALA A 52 -6.90 -18.45 -0.43
CA ALA A 52 -6.04 -18.78 -1.54
C ALA A 52 -4.81 -17.85 -1.45
N LEU A 53 -3.65 -18.43 -1.12
CA LEU A 53 -2.32 -17.81 -1.04
C LEU A 53 -1.82 -17.16 -2.35
N THR A 54 -2.70 -16.95 -3.32
CA THR A 54 -2.43 -16.30 -4.60
C THR A 54 -2.90 -14.86 -4.52
N PHE A 55 -1.96 -13.93 -4.61
CA PHE A 55 -2.29 -12.55 -4.93
C PHE A 55 -3.09 -12.54 -6.24
N PRO A 56 -4.35 -12.06 -6.24
CA PRO A 56 -5.23 -12.15 -7.40
C PRO A 56 -4.66 -11.37 -8.59
N ALA A 57 -3.88 -10.30 -8.33
CA ALA A 57 -3.22 -9.53 -9.36
C ALA A 57 -1.88 -8.93 -8.89
N PRO A 58 -0.93 -8.65 -9.79
CA PRO A 58 0.35 -8.06 -9.44
C PRO A 58 0.20 -6.68 -8.78
N ILE A 59 0.93 -6.43 -7.69
CA ILE A 59 1.02 -5.08 -7.11
C ILE A 59 1.85 -4.20 -8.04
N THR A 60 1.15 -3.35 -8.79
CA THR A 60 1.76 -2.38 -9.71
C THR A 60 1.93 -1.01 -9.03
N PRO A 61 2.85 -0.16 -9.52
CA PRO A 61 2.95 1.22 -9.07
C PRO A 61 1.62 1.98 -9.19
N SER A 62 0.84 1.76 -10.26
CA SER A 62 -0.47 2.40 -10.44
C SER A 62 -1.49 2.03 -9.36
N LEU A 63 -1.47 0.77 -8.88
CA LEU A 63 -2.27 0.38 -7.72
C LEU A 63 -1.84 1.15 -6.47
N VAL A 64 -0.54 1.25 -6.22
CA VAL A 64 0.01 1.98 -5.07
C VAL A 64 -0.34 3.46 -5.13
N GLU A 65 -0.28 4.08 -6.31
CA GLU A 65 -0.70 5.46 -6.54
C GLU A 65 -2.18 5.66 -6.17
N ARG A 66 -3.05 4.78 -6.66
CA ARG A 66 -4.48 4.82 -6.31
C ARG A 66 -4.71 4.66 -4.81
N LEU A 67 -4.01 3.72 -4.16
CA LEU A 67 -4.10 3.51 -2.72
C LEU A 67 -3.65 4.74 -1.92
N VAL A 68 -2.62 5.44 -2.38
CA VAL A 68 -2.19 6.72 -1.78
C VAL A 68 -3.29 7.76 -1.89
N LEU A 69 -3.85 7.96 -3.10
CA LEU A 69 -4.91 8.94 -3.35
C LEU A 69 -6.17 8.66 -2.53
N GLU A 70 -6.64 7.41 -2.53
CA GLU A 70 -7.82 7.01 -1.74
C GLU A 70 -7.57 7.12 -0.24
N SER A 71 -6.34 6.86 0.21
CA SER A 71 -6.00 7.02 1.63
C SER A 71 -5.96 8.49 2.03
N LEU A 72 -5.46 9.38 1.17
CA LEU A 72 -5.50 10.83 1.38
C LEU A 72 -6.94 11.32 1.51
N ASP A 73 -7.84 10.86 0.64
CA ASP A 73 -9.28 11.16 0.71
C ASP A 73 -9.92 10.64 2.01
N LYS A 74 -9.53 9.43 2.45
CA LYS A 74 -9.95 8.83 3.73
C LYS A 74 -9.34 9.50 4.98
N GLY A 75 -8.51 10.54 4.81
CA GLY A 75 -7.92 11.30 5.92
C GLY A 75 -6.56 10.82 6.42
N TRP A 76 -5.84 10.02 5.62
CA TRP A 76 -4.44 9.72 5.89
C TRP A 76 -3.59 10.99 5.78
N LEU A 77 -2.77 11.24 6.80
CA LEU A 77 -1.89 12.42 6.86
C LEU A 77 -0.44 11.97 6.71
N PRO A 78 0.11 11.91 5.48
CA PRO A 78 1.45 11.38 5.24
C PRO A 78 2.54 12.18 5.96
N THR A 79 2.32 13.46 6.28
CA THR A 79 3.28 14.30 7.03
C THR A 79 3.22 14.15 8.54
N SER A 80 2.25 13.39 9.09
CA SER A 80 2.11 13.22 10.54
C SER A 80 3.15 12.24 11.09
N VAL A 81 4.26 12.77 11.62
CA VAL A 81 5.30 11.97 12.28
C VAL A 81 4.83 11.51 13.66
N GLY A 82 5.17 10.28 14.05
CA GLY A 82 4.90 9.76 15.41
C GLY A 82 3.48 9.25 15.67
N LYS A 83 2.56 9.35 14.70
CA LYS A 83 1.22 8.74 14.80
C LYS A 83 1.25 7.24 14.53
N GLN A 84 0.24 6.54 15.05
CA GLN A 84 0.01 5.14 14.71
C GLN A 84 -0.16 4.97 13.18
N PRO A 85 0.21 3.81 12.62
CA PRO A 85 0.02 3.56 11.20
C PRO A 85 -1.46 3.66 10.81
N PHE A 86 -1.73 4.34 9.70
CA PHE A 86 -3.07 4.40 9.10
C PHE A 86 -3.34 3.07 8.41
N LYS A 87 -4.43 2.39 8.75
CA LYS A 87 -4.73 1.04 8.25
C LYS A 87 -5.91 1.09 7.29
N VAL A 88 -5.75 0.47 6.13
CA VAL A 88 -6.79 0.28 5.12
C VAL A 88 -6.86 -1.20 4.80
N ALA A 89 -8.07 -1.74 4.68
CA ALA A 89 -8.28 -3.08 4.15
C ALA A 89 -8.82 -2.94 2.71
N ILE A 90 -8.28 -3.73 1.80
CA ILE A 90 -8.82 -3.89 0.44
C ILE A 90 -9.14 -5.36 0.22
N ASP A 91 -10.24 -5.62 -0.47
CA ASP A 91 -10.71 -6.95 -0.87
C ASP A 91 -10.49 -7.17 -2.38
N ASP A 92 -10.88 -8.34 -2.88
CA ASP A 92 -10.66 -8.77 -4.26
C ASP A 92 -11.27 -7.81 -5.31
N SER A 93 -12.33 -7.09 -4.96
CA SER A 93 -12.97 -6.11 -5.85
C SER A 93 -12.09 -4.91 -6.22
N TYR A 94 -10.95 -4.72 -5.55
CA TYR A 94 -9.97 -3.67 -5.87
C TYR A 94 -9.07 -4.02 -7.05
N PHE A 95 -8.96 -5.29 -7.41
CA PHE A 95 -8.16 -5.71 -8.54
C PHE A 95 -9.04 -5.73 -9.80
N PRO A 96 -8.63 -5.07 -10.90
CA PRO A 96 -9.36 -5.22 -12.14
C PRO A 96 -9.32 -6.70 -12.55
N GLU A 97 -10.48 -7.29 -12.85
CA GLU A 97 -10.55 -8.62 -13.47
C GLU A 97 -9.60 -8.59 -14.67
N THR A 98 -8.51 -9.34 -14.59
CA THR A 98 -7.63 -9.53 -15.75
C THR A 98 -8.42 -10.32 -16.76
N THR A 99 -9.12 -9.62 -17.65
CA THR A 99 -9.66 -10.19 -18.88
C THR A 99 -8.47 -10.68 -19.69
N GLU A 100 -8.17 -11.97 -19.58
CA GLU A 100 -7.25 -12.66 -20.48
C GLU A 100 -7.74 -12.46 -21.92
N VAL A 101 -6.84 -12.03 -22.80
CA VAL A 101 -7.05 -11.83 -24.24
C VAL A 101 -6.56 -13.05 -24.99
#